data_AF-A0A4R4V1R2-F1
#
_entry.id   AF-A0A4R4V1R2-F1
#
_cell.length_a   1.000
_cell.length_b   1.000
_cell.length_c   1.000
_cell.angle_alpha   90.00
_cell.angle_beta   90.00
_cell.angle_gamma   90.00
#
_symmetry.space_group_name_H-M   'P 1'
#
loop_
_entity.id
_entity.type
_entity.pdbx_description
1 polymer ?
#
loop_
_entity_poly.entity_id
_entity_poly.type
_entity_poly.pdbx_seq_one_letter_code
_entity_poly.pdbx_strand_id
1 'polypeptide(L)'
;MRPELTTINGHPVLRLQRVLDHPPAAVWKAVTDPGELSAWFPARVEFTGTTPGTPMRFDFDGAEAPEAGEVLEADEPKVFAFRWNSDAIRCELLPHERGCLLVFTHTLAGPDGDRPSAARHGAGWLICLDALQAGLDGTTSEFDMQVWFARAEELVELFGLAEGQALATEAGWTIRFERDLVQSPQQVWELLTGGETPEPGDEPPLPATHGYGRAATVTEAEAPQALAYGWAAGGEVRFDLREQYPIGTRLVLTHTLTAPEDRAILLAAWQTLLELVFAALHGDVRCPWPAERTEALRAHYAATLA
;
A
#
# COMPACT_ATOMS: atom_id res chain seq x y z
N MET A 1 14.97 -13.31 3.16
CA MET A 1 13.62 -13.84 2.88
C MET A 1 12.75 -12.69 2.42
N ARG A 2 11.78 -12.92 1.52
CA ARG A 2 10.97 -11.85 0.92
C ARG A 2 9.78 -11.47 1.84
N PRO A 3 9.30 -10.21 1.78
CA PRO A 3 8.02 -9.81 2.38
C PRO A 3 6.86 -10.68 1.90
N GLU A 4 5.89 -10.93 2.77
CA GLU A 4 4.72 -11.76 2.49
C GLU A 4 3.44 -11.03 2.94
N LEU A 5 2.38 -11.12 2.13
CA LEU A 5 1.04 -10.65 2.49
C LEU A 5 0.04 -11.78 2.36
N THR A 6 -0.58 -12.16 3.47
CA THR A 6 -1.61 -13.21 3.53
C THR A 6 -2.90 -12.65 4.12
N THR A 7 -3.97 -13.46 4.14
CA THR A 7 -5.21 -13.13 4.84
C THR A 7 -5.49 -14.21 5.87
N ILE A 8 -5.64 -13.82 7.14
CA ILE A 8 -5.96 -14.73 8.26
C ILE A 8 -7.24 -14.21 8.93
N ASN A 9 -8.25 -15.06 9.05
CA ASN A 9 -9.56 -14.71 9.64
C ASN A 9 -10.19 -13.43 9.03
N GLY A 10 -10.00 -13.20 7.73
CA GLY A 10 -10.52 -12.02 7.03
C GLY A 10 -9.64 -10.77 7.14
N HIS A 11 -8.58 -10.80 7.94
CA HIS A 11 -7.65 -9.69 8.11
C HIS A 11 -6.39 -9.87 7.26
N PRO A 12 -5.93 -8.84 6.54
CA PRO A 12 -4.61 -8.87 5.92
C PRO A 12 -3.51 -8.98 6.98
N VAL A 13 -2.52 -9.81 6.71
CA VAL A 13 -1.37 -10.07 7.59
C VAL A 13 -0.10 -9.87 6.78
N LEU A 14 0.60 -8.79 7.09
CA LEU A 14 1.91 -8.49 6.56
C LEU A 14 2.98 -9.18 7.40
N ARG A 15 3.88 -9.92 6.76
CA ARG A 15 5.00 -10.59 7.40
C ARG A 15 6.33 -10.18 6.77
N LEU A 16 7.22 -9.66 7.60
CA LEU A 16 8.55 -9.18 7.25
C LEU A 16 9.61 -9.94 8.05
N GLN A 17 10.83 -10.02 7.52
CA GLN A 17 11.92 -10.73 8.18
C GLN A 17 13.23 -9.96 8.08
N ARG A 18 14.04 -10.03 9.14
CA ARG A 18 15.39 -9.46 9.20
C ARG A 18 16.32 -10.45 9.91
N VAL A 19 17.49 -10.68 9.32
CA VAL A 19 18.59 -11.34 10.03
C VAL A 19 19.46 -10.24 10.62
N LEU A 20 19.56 -10.21 11.94
CA LEU A 20 20.29 -9.22 12.72
C LEU A 20 21.55 -9.90 13.27
N ASP A 21 22.71 -9.24 13.16
CA ASP A 21 24.00 -9.78 13.60
C ASP A 21 24.20 -9.63 15.13
N HIS A 22 23.11 -9.81 15.89
CA HIS A 22 23.00 -9.63 17.34
C HIS A 22 22.29 -10.85 17.95
N PRO A 23 22.61 -11.24 19.20
CA PRO A 23 21.96 -12.38 19.84
C PRO A 23 20.46 -12.10 20.12
N PRO A 24 19.60 -13.13 20.17
CA PRO A 24 18.17 -12.95 20.46
C PRO A 24 17.88 -12.15 21.74
N ALA A 25 18.72 -12.25 22.77
CA ALA A 25 18.56 -11.46 24.00
C ALA A 25 18.77 -9.95 23.80
N ALA A 26 19.65 -9.53 22.89
CA ALA A 26 19.83 -8.11 22.56
C ALA A 26 18.63 -7.60 21.75
N VAL A 27 18.17 -8.38 20.77
CA VAL A 27 16.98 -8.03 19.98
C VAL A 27 15.72 -8.03 20.84
N TRP A 28 15.60 -8.93 21.82
CA TRP A 28 14.53 -8.94 22.81
C TRP A 28 14.43 -7.62 23.55
N LYS A 29 15.56 -7.11 24.05
CA LYS A 29 15.61 -5.80 24.70
C LYS A 29 15.15 -4.70 23.75
N ALA A 30 15.61 -4.71 22.50
CA ALA A 30 15.23 -3.71 21.51
C ALA A 30 13.72 -3.68 21.16
N VAL A 31 13.01 -4.81 21.33
CA VAL A 31 11.56 -4.88 21.07
C VAL A 31 10.70 -4.81 22.34
N THR A 32 11.28 -4.89 23.54
CA THR A 32 10.54 -4.94 24.83
C THR A 32 10.92 -3.87 25.84
N ASP A 33 12.06 -3.19 25.70
CA ASP A 33 12.36 -1.99 26.47
C ASP A 33 11.63 -0.79 25.82
N PRO A 34 10.80 -0.02 26.55
CA PRO A 34 10.04 1.08 25.95
C PRO A 34 10.92 2.15 25.29
N GLY A 35 12.11 2.41 25.85
CA GLY A 35 13.06 3.38 25.30
C GLY A 35 13.69 2.89 24.01
N GLU A 36 14.12 1.63 23.96
CA GLU A 36 14.67 1.04 22.73
C GLU A 36 13.60 0.81 21.67
N LEU A 37 12.39 0.38 22.05
CA LEU A 37 11.26 0.23 21.13
C LEU A 37 10.90 1.59 20.49
N SER A 38 10.83 2.66 21.29
CA SER A 38 10.58 4.02 20.80
C SER A 38 11.65 4.54 19.83
N ALA A 39 12.85 3.94 19.81
CA ALA A 39 13.93 4.39 18.93
C ALA A 39 13.76 3.97 17.46
N TRP A 40 12.89 2.98 17.19
CA TRP A 40 12.67 2.46 15.83
C TRP A 40 11.20 2.27 15.46
N PHE A 41 10.31 2.12 16.44
CA PHE A 41 8.87 2.09 16.24
C PHE A 41 8.38 3.48 15.76
N PRO A 42 7.35 3.58 14.91
CA PRO A 42 6.93 4.86 14.34
C PRO A 42 6.33 5.85 15.36
N ALA A 43 6.13 5.44 16.61
CA ALA A 43 5.64 6.25 17.72
C ALA A 43 6.52 6.06 18.95
N ARG A 44 6.50 7.04 19.85
CA ARG A 44 7.01 6.86 21.21
C ARG A 44 6.10 5.89 21.95
N VAL A 45 6.67 4.84 22.52
CA VAL A 45 5.94 3.75 23.16
C VAL A 45 6.18 3.78 24.67
N GLU A 46 5.11 3.72 25.45
CA GLU A 46 5.16 3.72 26.92
C GLU A 46 4.38 2.56 27.51
N PHE A 47 5.01 1.80 28.40
CA PHE A 47 4.41 0.71 29.18
C PHE A 47 5.31 0.33 30.35
N THR A 48 4.77 -0.38 31.34
CA THR A 48 5.43 -0.64 32.63
C THR A 48 5.96 -2.06 32.79
N GLY A 49 5.73 -2.94 31.82
CA GLY A 49 6.21 -4.32 31.83
C GLY A 49 5.65 -5.16 30.68
N THR A 50 6.18 -6.37 30.52
CA THR A 50 5.84 -7.28 29.41
C THR A 50 4.75 -8.30 29.79
N THR A 51 4.09 -8.16 30.94
CA THR A 51 3.00 -9.07 31.33
C THR A 51 1.80 -8.87 30.39
N PRO A 52 1.18 -9.95 29.85
CA PRO A 52 -0.05 -9.83 29.07
C PRO A 52 -1.15 -9.04 29.80
N GLY A 53 -1.86 -8.19 29.05
CA GLY A 53 -2.83 -7.22 29.57
C GLY A 53 -2.22 -5.92 30.09
N THR A 54 -0.88 -5.76 30.09
CA THR A 54 -0.23 -4.49 30.46
C THR A 54 -0.59 -3.41 29.44
N PRO A 55 -1.20 -2.27 29.86
CA PRO A 55 -1.53 -1.20 28.93
C PRO A 55 -0.29 -0.57 28.29
N MET A 56 -0.42 -0.25 27.00
CA MET A 56 0.59 0.46 26.21
C MET A 56 -0.01 1.77 25.68
N ARG A 57 0.83 2.79 25.55
CA ARG A 57 0.50 4.07 24.90
C ARG A 57 1.47 4.32 23.75
N PHE A 58 0.95 4.82 22.64
CA PHE A 58 1.70 5.15 21.44
C PHE A 58 1.46 6.62 21.12
N ASP A 59 2.52 7.43 21.21
CA ASP A 59 2.46 8.87 21.01
C ASP A 59 3.15 9.21 19.67
N PHE A 60 2.35 9.71 18.73
CA PHE A 60 2.79 10.15 17.42
C PHE A 60 3.02 11.66 17.45
N ASP A 61 4.16 12.11 16.92
CA ASP A 61 4.43 13.54 16.84
C ASP A 61 3.34 14.26 16.04
N GLY A 62 2.76 15.29 16.65
CA GLY A 62 1.63 16.05 16.07
C GLY A 62 0.23 15.43 16.23
N ALA A 63 0.07 14.27 16.86
CA ALA A 63 -1.25 13.70 17.15
C ALA A 63 -1.96 14.42 18.31
N GLU A 64 -3.30 14.51 18.26
CA GLU A 64 -4.10 15.15 19.31
C GLU A 64 -4.11 14.36 20.62
N ALA A 65 -4.03 13.03 20.53
CA ALA A 65 -4.04 12.13 21.66
C ALA A 65 -3.23 10.86 21.36
N PRO A 66 -2.59 10.26 22.39
CA PRO A 66 -1.92 8.98 22.23
C PRO A 66 -2.90 7.86 21.92
N GLU A 67 -2.46 6.95 21.06
CA GLU A 67 -3.14 5.72 20.73
C GLU A 67 -2.94 4.67 21.84
N ALA A 68 -3.90 3.76 21.96
CA ALA A 68 -3.95 2.80 23.05
C ALA A 68 -3.64 1.38 22.56
N GLY A 69 -3.07 0.58 23.45
CA GLY A 69 -2.83 -0.83 23.21
C GLY A 69 -2.58 -1.59 24.50
N GLU A 70 -2.17 -2.84 24.36
CA GLU A 70 -1.70 -3.64 25.48
C GLU A 70 -0.79 -4.77 25.02
N VAL A 71 0.02 -5.28 25.94
CA VAL A 71 0.79 -6.49 25.71
C VAL A 71 -0.15 -7.68 25.57
N LEU A 72 0.01 -8.49 24.52
CA LEU A 72 -0.78 -9.69 24.26
C LEU A 72 -0.03 -10.96 24.67
N GLU A 73 1.27 -11.01 24.44
CA GLU A 73 2.12 -12.16 24.72
C GLU A 73 3.55 -11.72 25.01
N ALA A 74 4.21 -12.37 25.98
CA ALA A 74 5.64 -12.28 26.19
C ALA A 74 6.20 -13.64 26.65
N ASP A 75 7.06 -14.24 25.84
CA ASP A 75 7.88 -15.42 26.17
C ASP A 75 9.33 -15.03 25.90
N GLU A 76 10.07 -14.62 26.92
CA GLU A 76 11.46 -14.14 26.76
C GLU A 76 12.43 -15.28 26.39
N PRO A 77 13.32 -15.10 25.40
CA PRO A 77 13.47 -13.98 24.46
C PRO A 77 12.80 -14.26 23.10
N LYS A 78 11.81 -15.15 23.03
CA LYS A 78 11.28 -15.74 21.79
C LYS A 78 10.17 -14.93 21.13
N VAL A 79 9.22 -14.40 21.89
CA VAL A 79 8.02 -13.77 21.34
C VAL A 79 7.58 -12.58 22.17
N PHE A 80 7.42 -11.43 21.52
CA PHE A 80 6.71 -10.29 22.08
C PHE A 80 5.61 -9.87 21.11
N ALA A 81 4.37 -9.85 21.60
CA ALA A 81 3.22 -9.42 20.82
C ALA A 81 2.42 -8.40 21.61
N PHE A 82 1.92 -7.39 20.90
CA PHE A 82 1.11 -6.33 21.48
C PHE A 82 0.04 -5.87 20.50
N ARG A 83 -1.03 -5.34 21.07
CA ARG A 83 -2.06 -4.63 20.33
C ARG A 83 -1.64 -3.18 20.19
N TRP A 84 -1.88 -2.62 19.02
CA TRP A 84 -1.77 -1.20 18.74
C TRP A 84 -3.06 -0.76 18.03
N ASN A 85 -3.89 0.05 18.70
CA ASN A 85 -5.31 0.26 18.39
C ASN A 85 -6.08 -1.06 18.27
N SER A 86 -6.52 -1.39 17.06
CA SER A 86 -7.18 -2.66 16.73
C SER A 86 -6.22 -3.67 16.09
N ASP A 87 -5.04 -3.24 15.68
CA ASP A 87 -4.04 -4.07 15.01
C ASP A 87 -3.23 -4.87 16.02
N ALA A 88 -2.64 -5.96 15.54
CA ALA A 88 -1.72 -6.78 16.31
C ALA A 88 -0.33 -6.79 15.68
N ILE A 89 0.67 -6.47 16.49
CA ILE A 89 2.09 -6.58 16.15
C ILE A 89 2.66 -7.79 16.89
N ARG A 90 3.43 -8.62 16.17
CA ARG A 90 4.13 -9.76 16.73
C ARG A 90 5.58 -9.79 16.23
N CYS A 91 6.51 -9.81 17.18
CA CYS A 91 7.93 -10.01 16.96
C CYS A 91 8.30 -11.41 17.46
N GLU A 92 8.73 -12.29 16.55
CA GLU A 92 9.26 -13.61 16.88
C GLU A 92 10.76 -13.63 16.63
N LEU A 93 11.52 -14.08 17.62
CA LEU A 93 12.98 -14.07 17.64
C LEU A 93 13.48 -15.51 17.63
N LEU A 94 14.16 -15.88 16.56
CA LEU A 94 14.73 -17.21 16.40
C LEU A 94 16.26 -17.13 16.41
N PRO A 95 16.96 -18.04 17.10
CA PRO A 95 18.40 -18.18 16.93
C PRO A 95 18.76 -18.38 15.45
N HIS A 96 19.76 -17.64 14.97
CA HIS A 96 20.27 -17.73 13.61
C HIS A 96 21.79 -17.80 13.64
N GLU A 97 22.42 -18.43 12.63
CA GLU A 97 23.88 -18.61 12.58
C GLU A 97 24.68 -17.30 12.71
N ARG A 98 24.11 -16.19 12.25
CA ARG A 98 24.70 -14.84 12.34
C ARG A 98 24.27 -14.04 13.58
N GLY A 99 23.29 -14.51 14.34
CA GLY A 99 22.71 -13.78 15.46
C GLY A 99 21.25 -14.17 15.68
N CYS A 100 20.33 -13.35 15.18
CA CYS A 100 18.90 -13.51 15.37
C CYS A 100 18.15 -13.33 14.05
N LEU A 101 17.17 -14.20 13.80
CA LEU A 101 16.13 -13.95 12.81
C LEU A 101 14.93 -13.33 13.53
N LEU A 102 14.66 -12.06 13.23
CA LEU A 102 13.42 -11.40 13.59
C LEU A 102 12.38 -11.68 12.50
N VAL A 103 11.26 -12.28 12.89
CA VAL A 103 10.03 -12.34 12.10
C VAL A 103 9.07 -11.31 12.68
N PHE A 104 8.76 -10.29 11.88
CA PHE A 104 7.85 -9.21 12.25
C PHE A 104 6.52 -9.43 11.52
N THR A 105 5.42 -9.43 12.26
CA THR A 105 4.07 -9.61 11.71
C THR A 105 3.17 -8.47 12.15
N HIS A 106 2.45 -7.88 11.19
CA HIS A 106 1.41 -6.88 11.42
C HIS A 106 0.08 -7.39 10.86
N THR A 107 -0.88 -7.62 11.74
CA THR A 107 -2.27 -7.94 11.37
C THR A 107 -3.08 -6.65 11.33
N LEU A 108 -3.57 -6.31 10.13
CA LEU A 108 -4.42 -5.14 9.87
C LEU A 108 -5.87 -5.49 10.21
N ALA A 109 -6.30 -5.14 11.42
CA ALA A 109 -7.62 -5.45 11.95
C ALA A 109 -8.47 -4.22 12.29
N GLY A 110 -7.87 -3.04 12.34
CA GLY A 110 -8.56 -1.77 12.50
C GLY A 110 -9.13 -1.17 11.22
N PRO A 111 -9.84 -0.03 11.34
CA PRO A 111 -10.29 0.75 10.19
C PRO A 111 -9.13 1.43 9.43
N ASP A 112 -7.92 1.38 10.00
CA ASP A 112 -6.74 2.13 9.57
C ASP A 112 -5.96 1.42 8.46
N GLY A 113 -6.31 0.16 8.19
CA GLY A 113 -5.65 -0.64 7.17
C GLY A 113 -6.50 -1.79 6.63
N ASP A 114 -6.32 -2.07 5.35
CA ASP A 114 -6.91 -3.17 4.63
C ASP A 114 -5.89 -3.75 3.64
N ARG A 115 -6.35 -4.64 2.74
CA ARG A 115 -5.41 -5.32 1.83
C ARG A 115 -4.69 -4.33 0.90
N PRO A 116 -5.38 -3.38 0.22
CA PRO A 116 -4.69 -2.37 -0.59
C PRO A 116 -3.69 -1.50 0.17
N SER A 117 -3.92 -1.16 1.44
CA SER A 117 -2.96 -0.36 2.22
C SER A 117 -1.72 -1.13 2.69
N ALA A 118 -1.69 -2.45 2.55
CA ALA A 118 -0.61 -3.29 3.07
C ALA A 118 0.79 -2.93 2.54
N ALA A 119 0.90 -2.46 1.29
CA ALA A 119 2.17 -1.99 0.73
C ALA A 119 2.66 -0.69 1.41
N ARG A 120 1.76 0.25 1.69
CA ARG A 120 2.05 1.48 2.45
C ARG A 120 2.57 1.14 3.85
N HIS A 121 1.89 0.24 4.57
CA HIS A 121 2.34 -0.23 5.88
C HIS A 121 3.70 -0.96 5.78
N GLY A 122 3.87 -1.83 4.79
CA GLY A 122 5.12 -2.57 4.60
C GLY A 122 6.31 -1.68 4.30
N ALA A 123 6.15 -0.65 3.47
CA ALA A 123 7.21 0.32 3.21
C ALA A 123 7.63 1.07 4.49
N GLY A 124 6.64 1.49 5.31
CA GLY A 124 6.90 2.09 6.62
C GLY A 124 7.65 1.16 7.56
N TRP A 125 7.18 -0.09 7.70
CA TRP A 125 7.84 -1.08 8.55
C TRP A 125 9.25 -1.43 8.10
N LEU A 126 9.51 -1.50 6.79
CA LEU A 126 10.86 -1.74 6.30
C LEU A 126 11.82 -0.64 6.74
N ILE A 127 11.37 0.62 6.83
CA ILE A 127 12.20 1.72 7.36
C ILE A 127 12.37 1.59 8.87
N CYS A 128 11.30 1.32 9.62
CA CYS A 128 11.38 1.07 11.06
C CYS A 128 12.34 -0.08 11.39
N LEU A 129 12.32 -1.16 10.61
CA LEU A 129 13.21 -2.31 10.78
C LEU A 129 14.67 -2.00 10.41
N ASP A 130 14.91 -1.06 9.51
CA ASP A 130 16.28 -0.56 9.24
C ASP A 130 16.78 0.32 10.39
N ALA A 131 15.91 1.15 10.99
CA ALA A 131 16.23 1.91 12.20
C ALA A 131 16.52 0.99 13.40
N LEU A 132 15.76 -0.10 13.57
CA LEU A 132 16.03 -1.14 14.56
C LEU A 132 17.45 -1.73 14.37
N GLN A 133 17.79 -2.11 13.14
CA GLN A 133 19.10 -2.67 12.84
C GLN A 133 20.21 -1.63 13.10
N ALA A 134 20.04 -0.40 12.61
CA ALA A 134 21.01 0.67 12.83
C ALA A 134 21.25 0.92 14.33
N GLY A 135 20.19 0.97 15.14
CA GLY A 135 20.26 1.16 16.58
C GLY A 135 21.00 0.02 17.28
N LEU A 136 20.75 -1.24 16.90
CA LEU A 136 21.51 -2.39 17.39
C LEU A 136 23.00 -2.31 17.01
N ASP A 137 23.30 -1.82 15.81
CA ASP A 137 24.67 -1.62 15.31
C ASP A 137 25.37 -0.38 15.91
N GLY A 138 24.68 0.40 16.76
CA GLY A 138 25.20 1.64 17.34
C GLY A 138 25.32 2.80 16.35
N THR A 139 24.52 2.76 15.29
CA THR A 139 24.44 3.77 14.22
C THR A 139 23.04 4.38 14.15
N THR A 140 22.81 5.29 13.21
CA THR A 140 21.52 5.94 12.99
C THR A 140 21.03 5.69 11.56
N SER A 141 19.73 5.46 11.41
CA SER A 141 19.07 5.43 10.10
C SER A 141 18.28 6.73 9.92
N GLU A 142 18.42 7.36 8.76
CA GLU A 142 17.59 8.52 8.39
C GLU A 142 16.39 8.06 7.54
N PHE A 143 15.25 8.74 7.70
CA PHE A 143 14.08 8.52 6.86
C PHE A 143 14.29 9.20 5.51
N ASP A 144 14.15 8.44 4.42
CA ASP A 144 14.13 8.95 3.06
C ASP A 144 12.79 8.60 2.39
N MET A 145 12.06 9.63 1.99
CA MET A 145 10.74 9.48 1.38
C MET A 145 10.81 8.81 -0.02
N GLN A 146 11.89 8.99 -0.76
CA GLN A 146 12.07 8.33 -2.07
C GLN A 146 12.35 6.84 -1.89
N VAL A 147 13.12 6.46 -0.86
CA VAL A 147 13.30 5.05 -0.49
C VAL A 147 11.97 4.44 -0.04
N TRP A 148 11.15 5.19 0.69
CA TRP A 148 9.79 4.76 1.05
C TRP A 148 8.93 4.47 -0.19
N PHE A 149 8.88 5.40 -1.16
CA PHE A 149 8.08 5.23 -2.37
C PHE A 149 8.55 4.04 -3.22
N ALA A 150 9.87 3.88 -3.39
CA ALA A 150 10.43 2.74 -4.12
C ALA A 150 10.03 1.40 -3.47
N ARG A 151 10.10 1.31 -2.13
CA ARG A 151 9.66 0.11 -1.39
C ARG A 151 8.16 -0.12 -1.52
N ALA A 152 7.36 0.93 -1.45
CA ALA A 152 5.90 0.83 -1.60
C ALA A 152 5.54 0.28 -2.98
N GLU A 153 6.17 0.79 -4.04
CA GLU A 153 5.98 0.30 -5.42
C GLU A 153 6.39 -1.18 -5.56
N GLU A 154 7.56 -1.57 -5.05
CA GLU A 154 8.01 -2.97 -5.04
C GLU A 154 7.03 -3.90 -4.32
N LEU A 155 6.48 -3.45 -3.18
CA LEU A 155 5.50 -4.22 -2.41
C LEU A 155 4.14 -4.29 -3.09
N VAL A 156 3.71 -3.24 -3.79
CA VAL A 156 2.48 -3.25 -4.61
C VAL A 156 2.56 -4.35 -5.67
N GLU A 157 3.69 -4.46 -6.36
CA GLU A 157 3.93 -5.53 -7.34
C GLU A 157 4.05 -6.90 -6.65
N LEU A 158 4.88 -7.02 -5.62
CA LEU A 158 5.13 -8.29 -4.93
C LEU A 158 3.86 -8.91 -4.32
N PHE A 159 2.95 -8.07 -3.82
CA PHE A 159 1.70 -8.51 -3.19
C PHE A 159 0.54 -8.67 -4.19
N GLY A 160 0.78 -8.42 -5.48
CA GLY A 160 -0.27 -8.46 -6.51
C GLY A 160 -1.34 -7.38 -6.32
N LEU A 161 -1.01 -6.27 -5.66
CA LEU A 161 -1.92 -5.15 -5.43
C LEU A 161 -2.03 -4.25 -6.67
N ALA A 162 -1.10 -4.38 -7.62
CA ALA A 162 -1.20 -3.75 -8.93
C ALA A 162 -2.23 -4.45 -9.84
N GLU A 163 -2.56 -5.71 -9.58
CA GLU A 163 -3.38 -6.51 -10.48
C GLU A 163 -4.84 -6.03 -10.55
N GLY A 164 -5.35 -5.93 -11.77
CA GLY A 164 -6.73 -5.61 -12.07
C GLY A 164 -7.58 -6.86 -12.21
N GLN A 165 -8.87 -6.68 -12.02
CA GLN A 165 -9.85 -7.76 -12.13
C GLN A 165 -10.75 -7.51 -13.34
N ALA A 166 -11.08 -8.56 -14.09
CA ALA A 166 -12.16 -8.53 -15.07
C ALA A 166 -13.33 -9.38 -14.57
N LEU A 167 -14.44 -8.73 -14.30
CA LEU A 167 -15.65 -9.34 -13.74
C LEU A 167 -16.72 -9.45 -14.82
N ALA A 168 -17.31 -10.63 -14.98
CA ALA A 168 -18.43 -10.82 -15.90
C ALA A 168 -19.70 -10.16 -15.33
N THR A 169 -20.46 -9.48 -16.18
CA THR A 169 -21.76 -8.88 -15.84
C THR A 169 -22.81 -9.32 -16.85
N GLU A 170 -24.10 -9.06 -16.57
CA GLU A 170 -25.18 -9.35 -17.53
C GLU A 170 -25.04 -8.54 -18.84
N ALA A 171 -24.42 -7.36 -18.76
CA ALA A 171 -24.26 -6.44 -19.88
C ALA A 171 -22.88 -6.54 -20.59
N GLY A 172 -21.98 -7.41 -20.11
CA GLY A 172 -20.64 -7.57 -20.65
C GLY A 172 -19.60 -7.83 -19.57
N TRP A 173 -18.64 -6.91 -19.43
CA TRP A 173 -17.54 -7.03 -18.46
C TRP A 173 -17.28 -5.71 -17.74
N THR A 174 -16.77 -5.79 -16.51
CA THR A 174 -16.22 -4.66 -15.77
C THR A 174 -14.77 -4.95 -15.41
N ILE A 175 -13.87 -4.14 -15.91
CA ILE A 175 -12.49 -4.07 -15.42
C ILE A 175 -12.47 -3.20 -14.17
N ARG A 176 -11.81 -3.65 -13.11
CA ARG A 176 -11.67 -2.91 -11.86
C ARG A 176 -10.23 -2.91 -11.36
N PHE A 177 -9.75 -1.74 -10.96
CA PHE A 177 -8.52 -1.57 -10.20
C PHE A 177 -8.81 -0.79 -8.92
N GLU A 178 -7.95 -1.01 -7.94
CA GLU A 178 -8.00 -0.32 -6.66
C GLU A 178 -6.57 0.02 -6.22
N ARG A 179 -6.33 1.27 -5.80
CA ARG A 179 -5.02 1.80 -5.41
C ARG A 179 -5.08 2.57 -4.12
N ASP A 180 -4.17 2.23 -3.21
CA ASP A 180 -3.87 2.99 -2.02
C ASP A 180 -2.79 4.03 -2.33
N LEU A 181 -3.08 5.30 -2.13
CA LEU A 181 -2.18 6.42 -2.40
C LEU A 181 -2.08 7.27 -1.13
N VAL A 182 -0.89 7.80 -0.81
CA VAL A 182 -0.68 8.64 0.38
C VAL A 182 -1.01 10.11 0.14
N GLN A 183 -1.17 10.51 -1.12
CA GLN A 183 -1.57 11.85 -1.54
C GLN A 183 -3.07 12.08 -1.27
N SER A 184 -3.45 13.36 -1.10
CA SER A 184 -4.85 13.75 -0.90
C SER A 184 -5.67 13.58 -2.19
N PRO A 185 -7.02 13.49 -2.10
CA PRO A 185 -7.86 13.34 -3.30
C PRO A 185 -7.63 14.48 -4.30
N GLN A 186 -7.40 15.69 -3.79
CA GLN A 186 -7.11 16.87 -4.62
C GLN A 186 -5.81 16.73 -5.41
N GLN A 187 -4.74 16.21 -4.81
CA GLN A 187 -3.47 16.01 -5.51
C GLN A 187 -3.58 14.93 -6.60
N VAL A 188 -4.32 13.85 -6.33
CA VAL A 188 -4.59 12.80 -7.31
C VAL A 188 -5.46 13.33 -8.45
N TRP A 189 -6.48 14.10 -8.13
CA TRP A 189 -7.34 14.78 -9.09
C TRP A 189 -6.55 15.71 -10.02
N GLU A 190 -5.74 16.60 -9.46
CA GLU A 190 -4.91 17.54 -10.24
C GLU A 190 -3.99 16.83 -11.23
N LEU A 191 -3.42 15.69 -10.83
CA LEU A 191 -2.61 14.87 -11.73
C LEU A 191 -3.46 14.24 -12.84
N LEU A 192 -4.61 13.64 -12.51
CA LEU A 192 -5.50 13.00 -13.48
C LEU A 192 -6.08 13.99 -14.49
N THR A 193 -6.38 15.23 -14.07
CA THR A 193 -6.90 16.27 -14.96
C THR A 193 -5.81 17.10 -15.64
N GLY A 194 -4.52 16.90 -15.30
CA GLY A 194 -3.44 17.74 -15.80
C GLY A 194 -3.57 19.21 -15.36
N GLY A 195 -4.27 19.47 -14.26
CA GLY A 195 -4.61 20.81 -13.79
C GLY A 195 -5.77 21.49 -14.52
N GLU A 196 -6.43 20.79 -15.44
CA GLU A 196 -7.63 21.28 -16.14
C GLU A 196 -8.90 21.06 -15.31
N THR A 197 -9.98 21.75 -15.70
CA THR A 197 -11.32 21.64 -15.09
C THR A 197 -12.28 21.05 -16.13
N PRO A 198 -12.35 19.71 -16.28
CA PRO A 198 -13.20 19.09 -17.28
C PRO A 198 -14.69 19.27 -16.96
N GLU A 199 -15.52 19.44 -17.99
CA GLU A 199 -16.98 19.49 -17.90
C GLU A 199 -17.63 18.38 -18.75
N PRO A 200 -18.85 17.91 -18.42
CA PRO A 200 -19.58 16.96 -19.25
C PRO A 200 -19.73 17.44 -20.70
N GLY A 201 -19.32 16.62 -21.65
CA GLY A 201 -19.27 16.92 -23.08
C GLY A 201 -17.86 17.22 -23.62
N ASP A 202 -16.89 17.49 -22.75
CA ASP A 202 -15.50 17.73 -23.13
C ASP A 202 -14.78 16.44 -23.55
N GLU A 203 -13.60 16.60 -24.18
CA GLU A 203 -12.65 15.50 -24.30
C GLU A 203 -12.06 15.17 -22.92
N PRO A 204 -11.92 13.88 -22.55
CA PRO A 204 -11.35 13.52 -21.27
C PRO A 204 -9.89 13.97 -21.13
N PRO A 205 -9.46 14.41 -19.94
CA PRO A 205 -8.09 14.82 -19.72
C PRO A 205 -7.10 13.72 -20.11
N LEU A 206 -6.08 14.06 -20.89
CA LEU A 206 -5.12 13.10 -21.42
C LEU A 206 -4.47 12.22 -20.32
N PRO A 207 -4.07 12.75 -19.13
CA PRO A 207 -3.47 11.93 -18.07
C PRO A 207 -4.40 10.87 -17.49
N ALA A 208 -5.72 11.01 -17.67
CA ALA A 208 -6.73 10.02 -17.25
C ALA A 208 -7.06 8.99 -18.36
N THR A 209 -6.34 8.99 -19.49
CA THR A 209 -6.59 8.11 -20.65
C THR A 209 -5.34 7.36 -21.08
N HIS A 210 -5.49 6.41 -22.02
CA HIS A 210 -4.38 5.69 -22.63
C HIS A 210 -4.61 5.42 -24.12
N GLY A 211 -3.55 5.13 -24.88
CA GLY A 211 -3.61 4.91 -26.33
C GLY A 211 -4.20 3.58 -26.82
N TYR A 212 -4.58 2.66 -25.93
CA TYR A 212 -5.08 1.31 -26.27
C TYR A 212 -6.60 1.23 -26.42
N GLY A 213 -7.18 2.25 -27.04
CA GLY A 213 -8.61 2.39 -27.25
C GLY A 213 -8.98 3.87 -27.42
N ARG A 214 -10.27 4.17 -27.50
CA ARG A 214 -10.74 5.55 -27.72
C ARG A 214 -11.79 5.92 -26.70
N ALA A 215 -11.45 6.91 -25.87
CA ALA A 215 -12.41 7.58 -25.01
C ALA A 215 -13.42 8.38 -25.86
N ALA A 216 -14.66 8.41 -25.40
CA ALA A 216 -15.68 9.36 -25.84
C ALA A 216 -15.63 10.60 -24.92
N THR A 217 -16.71 11.36 -24.84
CA THR A 217 -16.76 12.59 -24.03
C THR A 217 -16.91 12.30 -22.54
N VAL A 218 -16.47 13.26 -21.72
CA VAL A 218 -16.74 13.31 -20.28
C VAL A 218 -18.24 13.23 -20.04
N THR A 219 -18.65 12.35 -19.13
CA THR A 219 -20.04 12.15 -18.69
C THR A 219 -20.27 12.74 -17.30
N GLU A 220 -19.23 12.76 -16.46
CA GLU A 220 -19.26 13.31 -15.10
C GLU A 220 -17.89 13.87 -14.71
N ALA A 221 -17.88 15.03 -14.05
CA ALA A 221 -16.71 15.62 -13.43
C ALA A 221 -17.11 16.31 -12.13
N GLU A 222 -16.82 15.67 -10.99
CA GLU A 222 -17.07 16.18 -9.65
C GLU A 222 -15.73 16.26 -8.92
N ALA A 223 -15.09 17.43 -8.93
CA ALA A 223 -13.77 17.60 -8.31
C ALA A 223 -13.86 17.57 -6.77
N PRO A 224 -12.96 16.86 -6.05
CA PRO A 224 -11.94 15.92 -6.54
C PRO A 224 -12.39 14.45 -6.46
N GLN A 225 -13.69 14.17 -6.45
CA GLN A 225 -14.26 12.87 -6.08
C GLN A 225 -14.44 11.92 -7.26
N ALA A 226 -14.86 12.40 -8.43
CA ALA A 226 -15.25 11.53 -9.53
C ALA A 226 -14.99 12.13 -10.91
N LEU A 227 -14.39 11.32 -11.80
CA LEU A 227 -14.25 11.61 -13.22
C LEU A 227 -14.76 10.40 -14.00
N ALA A 228 -15.76 10.59 -14.85
CA ALA A 228 -16.28 9.55 -15.73
C ALA A 228 -16.38 10.04 -17.18
N TYR A 229 -16.15 9.12 -18.11
CA TYR A 229 -16.30 9.39 -19.53
C TYR A 229 -16.67 8.13 -20.31
N GLY A 230 -17.45 8.33 -21.38
CA GLY A 230 -17.90 7.22 -22.21
C GLY A 230 -16.74 6.55 -22.94
N TRP A 231 -16.96 5.31 -23.38
CA TRP A 231 -16.03 4.58 -24.22
C TRP A 231 -16.58 4.42 -25.64
N ALA A 232 -15.78 4.72 -26.67
CA ALA A 232 -16.29 4.79 -28.05
C ALA A 232 -16.80 3.44 -28.58
N ALA A 233 -16.24 2.32 -28.11
CA ALA A 233 -16.71 0.98 -28.44
C ALA A 233 -17.97 0.57 -27.64
N GLY A 234 -18.38 1.37 -26.65
CA GLY A 234 -19.49 1.11 -25.76
C GLY A 234 -19.02 0.79 -24.33
N GLY A 235 -19.65 1.44 -23.35
CA GLY A 235 -19.26 1.38 -21.95
C GLY A 235 -18.80 2.74 -21.43
N GLU A 236 -18.16 2.73 -20.27
CA GLU A 236 -17.74 3.93 -19.53
C GLU A 236 -16.52 3.62 -18.67
N VAL A 237 -15.60 4.57 -18.59
CA VAL A 237 -14.48 4.59 -17.63
C VAL A 237 -14.85 5.55 -16.51
N ARG A 238 -14.58 5.15 -15.27
CA ARG A 238 -14.80 5.98 -14.08
C ARG A 238 -13.64 5.85 -13.11
N PHE A 239 -13.16 6.99 -12.63
CA PHE A 239 -12.24 7.14 -11.51
C PHE A 239 -13.02 7.68 -10.32
N ASP A 240 -13.06 6.93 -9.22
CA ASP A 240 -13.58 7.37 -7.93
C ASP A 240 -12.43 7.58 -6.96
N LEU A 241 -12.38 8.75 -6.33
CA LEU A 241 -11.40 9.14 -5.32
C LEU A 241 -12.12 9.37 -4.00
N ARG A 242 -11.73 8.61 -2.97
CA ARG A 242 -12.22 8.82 -1.60
C ARG A 242 -11.06 9.01 -0.64
N GLU A 243 -11.25 9.89 0.33
CA GLU A 243 -10.32 10.05 1.44
C GLU A 243 -10.19 8.74 2.23
N GLN A 244 -9.00 8.47 2.74
CA GLN A 244 -8.72 7.31 3.58
C GLN A 244 -8.23 7.72 4.95
N TYR A 245 -8.65 6.96 5.95
CA TYR A 245 -8.08 7.04 7.29
C TYR A 245 -6.83 6.15 7.39
N PRO A 246 -5.76 6.58 8.08
CA PRO A 246 -5.56 7.92 8.64
C PRO A 246 -5.12 8.96 7.62
N ILE A 247 -4.61 8.53 6.46
CA ILE A 247 -4.11 9.44 5.42
C ILE A 247 -4.30 8.84 4.02
N GLY A 248 -4.56 9.73 3.07
CA GLY A 248 -4.39 9.46 1.65
C GLY A 248 -5.71 9.31 0.91
N THR A 249 -5.62 8.67 -0.26
CA THR A 249 -6.72 8.50 -1.20
C THR A 249 -6.85 7.05 -1.61
N ARG A 250 -8.07 6.55 -1.66
CA ARG A 250 -8.38 5.31 -2.36
C ARG A 250 -8.84 5.71 -3.75
N LEU A 251 -8.06 5.33 -4.75
CA LEU A 251 -8.48 5.43 -6.15
C LEU A 251 -9.08 4.09 -6.57
N VAL A 252 -10.30 4.16 -7.08
CA VAL A 252 -10.97 3.03 -7.74
C VAL A 252 -11.16 3.39 -9.20
N LEU A 253 -10.61 2.57 -10.09
CA LEU A 253 -10.87 2.67 -11.52
C LEU A 253 -11.83 1.56 -11.92
N THR A 254 -12.89 1.91 -12.61
CA THR A 254 -13.76 0.95 -13.29
C THR A 254 -13.85 1.26 -14.77
N HIS A 255 -13.81 0.23 -15.61
CA HIS A 255 -14.05 0.33 -17.04
C HIS A 255 -15.09 -0.73 -17.43
N THR A 256 -16.30 -0.28 -17.70
CA THR A 256 -17.39 -1.13 -18.18
C THR A 256 -17.27 -1.31 -19.69
N LEU A 257 -17.48 -2.54 -20.16
CA LEU A 257 -17.38 -2.92 -21.56
C LEU A 257 -18.69 -3.60 -21.97
N THR A 258 -19.41 -2.98 -22.90
CA THR A 258 -20.66 -3.53 -23.45
C THR A 258 -20.49 -4.15 -24.83
N ALA A 259 -19.33 -3.96 -25.45
CA ALA A 259 -18.93 -4.62 -26.70
C ALA A 259 -17.71 -5.53 -26.48
N PRO A 260 -17.50 -6.54 -27.35
CA PRO A 260 -16.31 -7.39 -27.28
C PRO A 260 -15.02 -6.59 -27.54
N GLU A 261 -14.13 -6.55 -26.54
CA GLU A 261 -12.78 -5.98 -26.65
C GLU A 261 -11.71 -6.93 -26.11
N ASP A 262 -10.45 -6.67 -26.46
CA ASP A 262 -9.31 -7.40 -25.87
C ASP A 262 -9.11 -6.93 -24.42
N ARG A 263 -9.70 -7.68 -23.48
CA ARG A 263 -9.63 -7.39 -22.05
C ARG A 263 -8.21 -7.46 -21.51
N ALA A 264 -7.34 -8.30 -22.08
CA ALA A 264 -5.97 -8.44 -21.61
C ALA A 264 -5.16 -7.17 -21.90
N ILE A 265 -5.33 -6.55 -23.08
CA ILE A 265 -4.66 -5.28 -23.37
C ILE A 265 -5.23 -4.13 -22.55
N LEU A 266 -6.55 -4.09 -22.31
CA LEU A 266 -7.16 -3.04 -21.49
C LEU A 266 -6.72 -3.12 -20.02
N LEU A 267 -6.67 -4.32 -19.43
CA LEU A 267 -6.09 -4.52 -18.10
C LEU A 267 -4.63 -4.06 -18.05
N ALA A 268 -3.83 -4.46 -19.05
CA ALA A 268 -2.43 -4.05 -19.13
C ALA A 268 -2.24 -2.54 -19.26
N ALA A 269 -3.05 -1.88 -20.08
CA ALA A 269 -2.99 -0.45 -20.31
C ALA A 269 -3.41 0.33 -19.05
N TRP A 270 -4.49 -0.06 -18.38
CA TRP A 270 -4.89 0.57 -17.12
C TRP A 270 -3.88 0.35 -16.00
N GLN A 271 -3.34 -0.86 -15.86
CA GLN A 271 -2.29 -1.09 -14.88
C GLN A 271 -1.06 -0.22 -15.17
N THR A 272 -0.62 -0.16 -16.43
CA THR A 272 0.51 0.70 -16.84
C THR A 272 0.22 2.16 -16.49
N LEU A 273 -0.97 2.67 -16.79
CA LEU A 273 -1.35 4.05 -16.46
C LEU A 273 -1.29 4.28 -14.93
N LEU A 274 -1.82 3.35 -14.13
CA LEU A 274 -1.83 3.49 -12.67
C LEU A 274 -0.41 3.41 -12.05
N GLU A 275 0.50 2.64 -12.66
CA GLU A 275 1.94 2.66 -12.31
C GLU A 275 2.56 4.05 -12.62
N LEU A 276 2.23 4.64 -13.77
CA LEU A 276 2.69 5.99 -14.13
C LEU A 276 2.10 7.07 -13.21
N VAL A 277 0.83 6.95 -12.83
CA VAL A 277 0.16 7.85 -11.87
C VAL A 277 0.84 7.78 -10.52
N PHE A 278 1.10 6.59 -10.01
CA PHE A 278 1.83 6.41 -8.74
C PHE A 278 3.20 7.09 -8.79
N ALA A 279 3.98 6.83 -9.85
CA ALA A 279 5.30 7.42 -10.03
C ALA A 279 5.26 8.96 -10.10
N ALA A 280 4.34 9.51 -10.89
CA ALA A 280 4.21 10.95 -11.07
C ALA A 280 3.79 11.67 -9.77
N LEU A 281 2.96 11.04 -8.93
CA LEU A 281 2.53 11.59 -7.63
C LEU A 281 3.68 11.82 -6.64
N HIS A 282 4.84 11.21 -6.88
CA HIS A 282 6.05 11.45 -6.09
C HIS A 282 7.22 11.98 -6.92
N GLY A 283 6.94 12.58 -8.07
CA GLY A 283 7.91 13.32 -8.89
C GLY A 283 8.69 12.48 -9.91
N ASP A 284 8.37 11.20 -10.08
CA ASP A 284 8.99 10.34 -11.08
C ASP A 284 8.11 10.25 -12.35
N VAL A 285 8.41 11.11 -13.33
CA VAL A 285 7.67 11.14 -14.60
C VAL A 285 8.31 10.19 -15.60
N ARG A 286 7.67 9.06 -15.84
CA ARG A 286 8.15 7.99 -16.74
C ARG A 286 7.53 8.14 -18.14
N CYS A 287 8.13 9.00 -18.96
CA CYS A 287 7.74 9.17 -20.37
C CYS A 287 8.93 8.90 -21.32
N PRO A 288 8.70 8.43 -22.56
CA PRO A 288 7.41 8.11 -23.18
C PRO A 288 6.73 6.87 -22.55
N TRP A 289 5.50 6.57 -22.97
CA TRP A 289 4.73 5.41 -22.50
C TRP A 289 5.56 4.11 -22.55
N PRO A 290 5.64 3.32 -21.46
CA PRO A 290 6.50 2.14 -21.40
C PRO A 290 5.83 0.94 -22.11
N ALA A 291 5.86 0.94 -23.45
CA ALA A 291 5.17 -0.06 -24.27
C ALA A 291 5.60 -1.52 -23.97
N GLU A 292 6.87 -1.76 -23.66
CA GLU A 292 7.36 -3.09 -23.28
C GLU A 292 6.72 -3.60 -21.98
N ARG A 293 6.52 -2.71 -21.00
CA ARG A 293 5.81 -3.05 -19.75
C ARG A 293 4.36 -3.41 -20.04
N THR A 294 3.67 -2.65 -20.90
CA THR A 294 2.28 -2.94 -21.28
C THR A 294 2.15 -4.29 -22.00
N GLU A 295 3.05 -4.63 -22.93
CA GLU A 295 2.97 -5.93 -23.61
C GLU A 295 3.30 -7.10 -22.66
N ALA A 296 4.24 -6.93 -21.72
CA ALA A 296 4.51 -7.94 -20.69
C ALA A 296 3.28 -8.17 -19.80
N LEU A 297 2.60 -7.10 -19.38
CA LEU A 297 1.35 -7.17 -18.62
C LEU A 297 0.22 -7.80 -19.44
N ARG A 298 0.11 -7.48 -20.73
CA ARG A 298 -0.89 -8.10 -21.62
C ARG A 298 -0.70 -9.61 -21.69
N ALA A 299 0.54 -10.07 -21.86
CA ALA A 299 0.86 -11.50 -21.89
C ALA A 299 0.49 -12.18 -20.55
N HIS A 300 0.77 -11.51 -19.43
CA HIS A 300 0.37 -11.99 -18.10
C HIS A 300 -1.17 -12.11 -17.98
N TYR A 301 -1.92 -11.04 -18.28
CA TYR A 301 -3.39 -11.08 -18.19
C TYR A 301 -4.03 -12.05 -19.17
N ALA A 302 -3.47 -12.21 -20.38
CA ALA A 302 -3.95 -13.19 -21.34
C ALA A 302 -3.82 -14.63 -20.79
N ALA A 303 -2.76 -14.93 -20.04
CA ALA A 303 -2.59 -16.22 -19.40
C ALA A 303 -3.56 -16.43 -18.22
N THR A 304 -3.87 -15.38 -17.45
CA THR A 304 -4.78 -15.44 -16.29
C THR A 304 -6.26 -15.46 -16.68
N LEU A 305 -6.62 -14.89 -17.83
CA LEU A 305 -8.00 -14.85 -18.35
C LEU A 305 -8.40 -16.08 -19.19
N ALA A 306 -7.43 -16.93 -19.56
CA ALA A 306 -7.65 -18.14 -20.37
C ALA A 306 -8.29 -19.27 -19.54
#